data_AF-A0A7C3X3D7-F1
#
_entry.id   AF-A0A7C3X3D7-F1
#
_cell.length_a   1.000
_cell.length_b   1.000
_cell.length_c   1.000
_cell.angle_alpha   90.00
_cell.angle_beta   90.00
_cell.angle_gamma   90.00
#
_symmetry.space_group_name_H-M   'P 1'
#
loop_
_entity.id
_entity.type
_entity.pdbx_description
1 polymer ?
#
loop_
_entity_poly.entity_id
_entity_poly.type
_entity_poly.pdbx_seq_one_letter_code
_entity_poly.pdbx_strand_id
1 'polypeptide(L)'
;MFKKRNIYLTNPPHKEEGMAMIIALVFVMVAIALLSTLSVQIINQNLQQNRYSDFRDAFWGAVSAVQESKSSMEIGGDGLVGVENWTPSYNANNEPILPSFDSPSVTPRTLASDPTVQYFAIAIPWKSDNFDNNGDGLVDDISEVDMVTIYALARKNGTVRRLEVITDSTDVNVWNNAIFAGDGQIGNVINGNVSIHGSVHVLGNNLLPGNPAITALDLSGTALIHNNYQGVPGILQQRVPPLPTTVFDGETVETLNAKLRVKRGLVGLSGNSEIGEPHVPGNGWKETMDGTFVNDGWTGNQTIPNGGRGIPKNVFSDNGWDELYDLGNRVAFPLLTDDWREPNGSKVINPNTGTPYSFQDYFSQVLLADPAITNDGVFNGNLILNAKGSKIFWDATTGTYLNGSLPASLPPNDHDYIWFDPSTNVLRINGQIRINGNLTFTGGGNDRTINYSGKAAILVYGDITIDTDLVTCNNGNPNNILNSFPVNNIIGLMSSNNMYIGNTAQCDIMGAFYAQNMIKISKQTDVMGTIVSSYFDMGSQVPNIYQVPALATNLPYGMIANYPITALQQVGWRELGL
;
A
#
# COMPACT_ATOMS: atom_id res chain seq x y z
N MET A 1 14.12 -117.98 -9.40
CA MET A 1 14.56 -117.11 -10.52
C MET A 1 14.17 -115.66 -10.20
N PHE A 2 14.92 -114.97 -9.33
CA PHE A 2 14.81 -113.52 -9.13
C PHE A 2 16.19 -112.98 -8.74
N LYS A 3 16.72 -112.12 -9.61
CA LYS A 3 18.09 -111.59 -9.59
C LYS A 3 18.09 -110.32 -8.73
N LYS A 4 18.75 -110.34 -7.57
CA LYS A 4 19.04 -109.12 -6.79
C LYS A 4 20.04 -108.28 -7.58
N ARG A 5 19.61 -107.11 -8.04
CA ARG A 5 20.42 -106.12 -8.77
C ARG A 5 21.07 -105.22 -7.72
N ASN A 6 22.35 -105.44 -7.43
CA ASN A 6 23.15 -104.48 -6.66
C ASN A 6 23.42 -103.26 -7.56
N ILE A 7 22.83 -102.13 -7.21
CA ILE A 7 23.14 -100.82 -7.78
C ILE A 7 24.41 -100.35 -7.08
N TYR A 8 25.54 -100.39 -7.78
CA TYR A 8 26.75 -99.69 -7.35
C TYR A 8 26.52 -98.19 -7.53
N LEU A 9 26.57 -97.45 -6.41
CA LEU A 9 26.72 -96.01 -6.39
C LEU A 9 28.07 -95.67 -7.04
N THR A 10 28.02 -95.14 -8.26
CA THR A 10 29.16 -94.46 -8.88
C THR A 10 29.33 -93.12 -8.17
N ASN A 11 30.39 -92.99 -7.37
CA ASN A 11 30.84 -91.68 -6.90
C ASN A 11 31.08 -90.79 -8.13
N PRO A 12 30.45 -89.60 -8.23
CA PRO A 12 30.76 -88.66 -9.30
C PRO A 12 32.21 -88.20 -9.18
N PRO A 13 32.88 -87.88 -10.29
CA PRO A 13 34.29 -87.52 -10.28
C PRO A 13 34.53 -86.21 -9.53
N HIS A 14 35.47 -86.22 -8.57
CA HIS A 14 35.92 -85.08 -7.73
C HIS A 14 36.41 -83.81 -8.48
N LYS A 15 36.27 -83.73 -9.81
CA LYS A 15 36.58 -82.54 -10.62
C LYS A 15 35.43 -81.54 -10.72
N GLU A 16 34.17 -81.98 -10.55
CA GLU A 16 33.00 -81.10 -10.67
C GLU A 16 32.75 -80.26 -9.41
N GLU A 17 33.09 -80.79 -8.22
CA GLU A 17 32.98 -80.08 -6.94
C GLU A 17 33.93 -78.87 -6.85
N GLY A 18 35.12 -78.95 -7.46
CA GLY A 18 36.08 -77.85 -7.51
C GLY A 18 35.64 -76.70 -8.42
N MET A 19 35.04 -76.99 -9.58
CA MET A 19 34.47 -75.95 -10.46
C MET A 19 33.21 -75.32 -9.86
N ALA A 20 32.35 -76.12 -9.22
CA ALA A 20 31.15 -75.60 -8.56
C ALA A 20 31.52 -74.61 -7.42
N MET A 21 32.57 -74.90 -6.65
CA MET A 21 33.07 -74.01 -5.61
C MET A 21 33.64 -72.71 -6.18
N ILE A 22 34.40 -72.77 -7.28
CA ILE A 22 34.94 -71.58 -7.94
C ILE A 22 33.82 -70.71 -8.53
N ILE A 23 32.82 -71.32 -9.17
CA ILE A 23 31.66 -70.60 -9.72
C ILE A 23 30.86 -69.95 -8.59
N ALA A 24 30.59 -70.67 -7.49
CA ALA A 24 29.93 -70.11 -6.31
C ALA A 24 30.72 -68.94 -5.70
N LEU A 25 32.05 -69.05 -5.62
CA LEU A 25 32.91 -67.98 -5.12
C LEU A 25 32.85 -66.73 -6.02
N VAL A 26 32.85 -66.92 -7.35
CA VAL A 26 32.70 -65.81 -8.31
C VAL A 26 31.33 -65.13 -8.16
N PHE A 27 30.24 -65.90 -8.02
CA PHE A 27 28.91 -65.33 -7.78
C PHE A 27 28.83 -64.57 -6.45
N VAL A 28 29.44 -65.09 -5.38
CA VAL A 28 29.52 -64.40 -4.09
C VAL A 28 30.34 -63.12 -4.20
N MET A 29 31.48 -63.13 -4.89
CA MET A 29 32.29 -61.93 -5.11
C MET A 29 31.54 -60.87 -5.93
N VAL A 30 30.83 -61.26 -6.99
CA VAL A 30 30.01 -60.35 -7.80
C VAL A 30 28.84 -59.79 -6.98
N ALA A 31 28.19 -60.62 -6.15
CA ALA A 31 27.12 -60.18 -5.27
C ALA A 31 27.61 -59.17 -4.21
N ILE A 32 28.77 -59.42 -3.58
CA ILE A 32 29.39 -58.49 -2.61
C ILE A 32 29.79 -57.19 -3.30
N ALA A 33 30.35 -57.25 -4.52
CA ALA A 33 30.70 -56.06 -5.29
C ALA A 33 29.44 -55.22 -5.61
N LEU A 34 28.36 -55.86 -6.06
CA LEU A 34 27.08 -55.18 -6.33
C LEU A 34 26.49 -54.55 -5.06
N LEU A 35 26.43 -55.29 -3.95
CA LEU A 35 25.97 -54.78 -2.65
C LEU A 35 26.81 -53.59 -2.17
N SER A 36 28.13 -53.65 -2.37
CA SER A 36 29.04 -52.56 -2.01
C SER A 36 28.78 -51.31 -2.87
N THR A 37 28.60 -51.49 -4.20
CA THR A 37 28.29 -50.36 -5.10
C THR A 37 26.93 -49.73 -4.80
N LEU A 38 25.89 -50.53 -4.52
CA LEU A 38 24.58 -50.04 -4.12
C LEU A 38 24.63 -49.30 -2.77
N SER A 39 25.41 -49.81 -1.82
CA SER A 39 25.59 -49.16 -0.51
C SER A 39 26.27 -47.80 -0.66
N VAL A 40 27.32 -47.70 -1.47
CA VAL A 40 27.99 -46.42 -1.78
C VAL A 40 27.04 -45.46 -2.49
N GLN A 41 26.24 -45.95 -3.44
CA GLN A 41 25.25 -45.14 -4.14
C GLN A 41 24.17 -44.60 -3.19
N ILE A 42 23.65 -45.43 -2.28
CA ILE A 42 22.66 -45.01 -1.26
C ILE A 42 23.26 -43.98 -0.31
N ILE A 43 24.50 -44.17 0.16
CA ILE A 43 25.19 -43.21 1.01
C ILE A 43 25.36 -41.88 0.27
N ASN A 44 25.79 -41.90 -1.00
CA ASN A 44 25.95 -40.69 -1.80
C ASN A 44 24.61 -39.97 -2.06
N GLN A 45 23.54 -40.72 -2.35
CA GLN A 45 22.20 -40.15 -2.52
C GLN A 45 21.70 -39.51 -1.22
N ASN A 46 21.88 -40.18 -0.07
CA ASN A 46 21.53 -39.62 1.24
C ASN A 46 22.35 -38.36 1.56
N LEU A 47 23.65 -38.34 1.26
CA LEU A 47 24.48 -37.16 1.46
C LEU A 47 24.05 -35.99 0.56
N GLN A 48 23.69 -36.25 -0.70
CA GLN A 48 23.15 -35.23 -1.60
C GLN A 48 21.81 -34.69 -1.11
N GLN A 49 20.90 -35.58 -0.67
CA GLN A 49 19.61 -35.20 -0.12
C GLN A 49 19.76 -34.36 1.16
N ASN A 50 20.66 -34.75 2.07
CA ASN A 50 20.93 -34.01 3.30
C ASN A 50 21.50 -32.62 3.00
N ARG A 51 22.48 -32.52 2.09
CA ARG A 51 23.03 -31.23 1.65
C ARG A 51 21.96 -30.34 1.02
N TYR A 52 21.08 -30.92 0.20
CA TYR A 52 19.97 -30.17 -0.39
C TYR A 52 18.99 -29.67 0.69
N SER A 53 18.68 -30.50 1.70
CA SER A 53 17.83 -30.08 2.82
C SER A 53 18.49 -28.95 3.62
N ASP A 54 19.76 -29.09 3.99
CA ASP A 54 20.49 -28.07 4.74
C ASP A 54 20.55 -26.75 3.96
N PHE A 55 20.79 -26.82 2.65
CA PHE A 55 20.79 -25.67 1.74
C PHE A 55 19.44 -24.98 1.68
N ARG A 56 18.35 -25.74 1.51
CA ARG A 56 16.98 -25.23 1.48
C ARG A 56 16.61 -24.57 2.81
N ASP A 57 16.93 -25.20 3.93
CA ASP A 57 16.54 -24.72 5.25
C ASP A 57 17.36 -23.49 5.66
N ALA A 58 18.65 -23.44 5.30
CA ALA A 58 19.45 -22.22 5.43
C ALA A 58 18.90 -21.08 4.54
N PHE A 59 18.40 -21.38 3.34
CA PHE A 59 17.73 -20.37 2.51
C PHE A 59 16.49 -19.78 3.19
N TRP A 60 15.63 -20.63 3.77
CA TRP A 60 14.48 -20.18 4.55
C TRP A 60 14.88 -19.33 5.76
N GLY A 61 16.02 -19.65 6.39
CA GLY A 61 16.66 -18.81 7.40
C GLY A 61 16.99 -17.42 6.88
N ALA A 62 17.62 -17.32 5.71
CA ALA A 62 18.01 -16.04 5.14
C ALA A 62 16.77 -15.22 4.73
N VAL A 63 15.76 -15.85 4.13
CA VAL A 63 14.48 -15.18 3.80
C VAL A 63 13.79 -14.67 5.07
N SER A 64 13.78 -15.46 6.15
CA SER A 64 13.24 -15.02 7.44
C SER A 64 13.98 -13.79 7.98
N ALA A 65 15.31 -13.78 7.88
CA ALA A 65 16.14 -12.66 8.29
C ALA A 65 15.82 -11.37 7.51
N VAL A 66 15.61 -11.47 6.19
CA VAL A 66 15.16 -10.33 5.36
C VAL A 66 13.82 -9.79 5.86
N GLN A 67 12.82 -10.66 6.05
CA GLN A 67 11.49 -10.22 6.48
C GLN A 67 11.50 -9.57 7.85
N GLU A 68 12.30 -10.09 8.77
CA GLU A 68 12.45 -9.54 10.11
C GLU A 68 13.18 -8.18 10.10
N SER A 69 14.21 -8.05 9.25
CA SER A 69 14.93 -6.79 9.05
C SER A 69 14.01 -5.70 8.46
N LYS A 70 13.25 -6.05 7.42
CA LYS A 70 12.21 -5.17 6.85
C LYS A 70 11.21 -4.73 7.92
N SER A 71 10.67 -5.69 8.67
CA SER A 71 9.70 -5.39 9.73
C SER A 71 10.27 -4.48 10.82
N SER A 72 11.56 -4.59 11.14
CA SER A 72 12.23 -3.72 12.11
C SER A 72 12.30 -2.28 11.58
N MET A 73 12.73 -2.08 10.34
CA MET A 73 12.81 -0.74 9.74
C MET A 73 11.46 -0.06 9.57
N GLU A 74 10.45 -0.82 9.15
CA GLU A 74 9.09 -0.28 8.93
C GLU A 74 8.41 0.18 10.23
N ILE A 75 8.87 -0.25 11.40
CA ILE A 75 8.41 0.25 12.71
C ILE A 75 9.36 1.30 13.33
N GLY A 76 10.33 1.80 12.55
CA GLY A 76 11.30 2.82 12.97
C GLY A 76 12.57 2.27 13.64
N GLY A 77 12.84 0.98 13.52
CA GLY A 77 14.10 0.36 13.92
C GLY A 77 15.23 0.58 12.90
N ASP A 78 16.40 0.03 13.20
CA ASP A 78 17.62 0.15 12.37
C ASP A 78 17.78 -1.00 11.35
N GLY A 79 16.86 -1.96 11.33
CA GLY A 79 16.93 -3.13 10.45
C GLY A 79 17.97 -4.17 10.85
N LEU A 80 18.66 -4.00 11.98
CA LEU A 80 19.61 -4.99 12.48
C LEU A 80 18.86 -6.13 13.18
N VAL A 81 19.13 -7.37 12.79
CA VAL A 81 18.50 -8.57 13.35
C VAL A 81 19.58 -9.51 13.82
N GLY A 82 19.68 -9.75 15.13
CA GLY A 82 20.71 -10.64 15.69
C GLY A 82 22.13 -10.07 15.57
N VAL A 83 22.25 -8.75 15.43
CA VAL A 83 23.50 -8.01 15.37
C VAL A 83 23.37 -6.81 16.32
N GLU A 84 24.38 -6.58 17.15
CA GLU A 84 24.44 -5.45 18.08
C GLU A 84 25.80 -4.75 17.95
N ASN A 85 25.81 -3.42 18.00
CA ASN A 85 27.03 -2.59 17.97
C ASN A 85 27.95 -2.85 16.77
N TRP A 86 27.41 -3.32 15.65
CA TRP A 86 28.18 -3.48 14.42
C TRP A 86 28.24 -2.15 13.66
N THR A 87 29.43 -1.81 13.19
CA THR A 87 29.66 -0.62 12.36
C THR A 87 30.15 -1.07 10.98
N PRO A 88 29.60 -0.53 9.88
CA PRO A 88 30.05 -0.85 8.53
C PRO A 88 31.55 -0.61 8.34
N SER A 89 32.19 -1.54 7.65
CA SER A 89 33.56 -1.40 7.13
C SER A 89 33.57 -1.92 5.70
N TYR A 90 34.38 -1.32 4.83
CA TYR A 90 34.34 -1.58 3.38
C TYR A 90 35.66 -2.15 2.88
N ASN A 91 35.60 -3.03 1.88
CA ASN A 91 36.78 -3.55 1.22
C ASN A 91 37.32 -2.57 0.15
N ALA A 92 38.40 -2.95 -0.55
CA ALA A 92 39.01 -2.10 -1.57
C ALA A 92 38.12 -1.81 -2.80
N ASN A 93 37.05 -2.59 -2.99
CA ASN A 93 36.03 -2.41 -4.03
C ASN A 93 34.79 -1.65 -3.51
N ASN A 94 34.89 -1.05 -2.31
CA ASN A 94 33.80 -0.38 -1.62
C ASN A 94 32.61 -1.28 -1.23
N GLU A 95 32.80 -2.61 -1.19
CA GLU A 95 31.75 -3.54 -0.75
C GLU A 95 31.77 -3.68 0.78
N PRO A 96 30.60 -3.76 1.45
CA PRO A 96 30.53 -3.91 2.90
C PRO A 96 31.10 -5.27 3.35
N ILE A 97 32.02 -5.23 4.31
CA ILE A 97 32.58 -6.40 4.98
C ILE A 97 31.59 -6.87 6.04
N LEU A 98 30.80 -7.88 5.69
CA LEU A 98 29.77 -8.45 6.56
C LEU A 98 30.41 -9.24 7.73
N PRO A 99 29.84 -9.18 8.94
CA PRO A 99 30.33 -9.98 10.06
C PRO A 99 30.04 -11.46 9.82
N SER A 100 30.80 -12.33 10.50
CA SER A 100 30.58 -13.77 10.49
C SER A 100 29.65 -14.18 11.63
N PHE A 101 29.12 -15.40 11.60
CA PHE A 101 28.32 -15.94 12.70
C PHE A 101 29.06 -16.06 14.03
N ASP A 102 30.40 -16.07 14.01
CA ASP A 102 31.23 -16.21 15.20
C ASP A 102 31.82 -14.85 15.63
N SER A 103 31.40 -13.76 14.99
CA SER A 103 31.78 -12.39 15.35
C SER A 103 31.12 -11.98 16.68
N PRO A 104 31.83 -11.24 17.56
CA PRO A 104 31.32 -10.89 18.89
C PRO A 104 30.10 -9.96 18.87
N SER A 105 29.89 -9.25 17.77
CA SER A 105 28.72 -8.38 17.53
C SER A 105 27.49 -9.15 17.04
N VAL A 106 27.59 -10.46 16.80
CA VAL A 106 26.52 -11.27 16.21
C VAL A 106 25.96 -12.23 17.26
N THR A 107 24.68 -12.05 17.59
CA THR A 107 23.89 -12.99 18.38
C THR A 107 22.75 -13.48 17.48
N PRO A 108 22.98 -14.55 16.69
CA PRO A 108 22.04 -14.94 15.64
C PRO A 108 20.72 -15.41 16.24
N ARG A 109 19.61 -15.06 15.59
CA ARG A 109 18.29 -15.60 15.92
C ARG A 109 18.16 -17.02 15.38
N THR A 110 17.17 -17.75 15.88
CA THR A 110 16.88 -19.11 15.45
C THR A 110 15.47 -19.20 14.88
N LEU A 111 15.28 -20.05 13.89
CA LEU A 111 14.00 -20.18 13.22
C LEU A 111 13.05 -21.00 14.11
N ALA A 112 11.85 -20.48 14.38
CA ALA A 112 10.93 -21.08 15.36
C ALA A 112 10.53 -22.53 15.01
N SER A 113 10.40 -22.85 13.72
CA SER A 113 10.08 -24.22 13.28
C SER A 113 11.28 -25.17 13.26
N ASP A 114 12.51 -24.64 13.24
CA ASP A 114 13.74 -25.42 13.30
C ASP A 114 14.85 -24.62 13.98
N PRO A 115 15.04 -24.79 15.29
CA PRO A 115 16.05 -24.05 16.05
C PRO A 115 17.50 -24.32 15.62
N THR A 116 17.74 -25.32 14.76
CA THR A 116 19.08 -25.59 14.21
C THR A 116 19.48 -24.62 13.10
N VAL A 117 18.52 -23.88 12.54
CA VAL A 117 18.75 -22.79 11.59
C VAL A 117 19.02 -21.52 12.36
N GLN A 118 20.22 -20.98 12.22
CA GLN A 118 20.63 -19.70 12.79
C GLN A 118 20.68 -18.64 11.70
N TYR A 119 20.21 -17.43 11.98
CA TYR A 119 20.22 -16.35 11.00
C TYR A 119 20.39 -14.97 11.65
N PHE A 120 20.86 -14.01 10.86
CA PHE A 120 20.94 -12.60 11.22
C PHE A 120 20.82 -11.74 9.96
N ALA A 121 20.51 -10.46 10.11
CA ALA A 121 20.44 -9.51 9.01
C ALA A 121 20.97 -8.13 9.41
N ILE A 122 21.45 -7.41 8.40
CA ILE A 122 21.98 -6.06 8.51
C ILE A 122 21.32 -5.24 7.40
N ALA A 123 20.76 -4.09 7.76
CA ALA A 123 20.25 -3.12 6.80
C ALA A 123 21.21 -1.95 6.70
N ILE A 124 21.46 -1.50 5.48
CA ILE A 124 22.36 -0.40 5.18
C ILE A 124 21.64 0.57 4.22
N PRO A 125 21.27 1.78 4.68
CA PRO A 125 20.70 2.81 3.82
C PRO A 125 21.74 3.42 2.89
N TRP A 126 21.39 3.57 1.62
CA TRP A 126 22.28 4.08 0.56
C TRP A 126 22.76 5.50 0.84
N LYS A 127 21.89 6.31 1.44
CA LYS A 127 22.21 7.66 1.90
C LYS A 127 23.39 7.71 2.90
N SER A 128 23.68 6.62 3.59
CA SER A 128 24.63 6.58 4.72
C SER A 128 25.86 5.72 4.47
N ASP A 129 25.91 4.97 3.38
CA ASP A 129 26.94 3.96 3.13
C ASP A 129 27.90 4.31 1.99
N ASN A 130 27.69 5.45 1.32
CA ASN A 130 28.42 5.84 0.11
C ASN A 130 28.33 4.75 -0.96
N PHE A 131 27.16 4.11 -1.08
CA PHE A 131 26.85 3.10 -2.08
C PHE A 131 25.60 3.55 -2.84
N ASP A 132 25.69 3.60 -4.16
CA ASP A 132 24.64 4.07 -5.07
C ASP A 132 24.57 3.15 -6.31
N ASN A 133 23.69 3.47 -7.28
CA ASN A 133 23.49 2.65 -8.47
C ASN A 133 24.68 2.63 -9.45
N ASN A 134 25.67 3.50 -9.29
CA ASN A 134 26.83 3.67 -10.16
C ASN A 134 28.20 3.53 -9.45
N GLY A 135 28.18 3.41 -8.11
CA GLY A 135 29.31 3.15 -7.23
C GLY A 135 30.22 4.34 -6.94
N ASP A 136 29.75 5.59 -7.06
CA ASP A 136 30.59 6.78 -6.86
C ASP A 136 30.57 7.37 -5.43
N GLY A 137 29.63 6.90 -4.61
CA GLY A 137 29.48 7.27 -3.21
C GLY A 137 28.73 8.57 -2.98
N LEU A 138 27.97 9.05 -3.96
CA LEU A 138 27.09 10.20 -3.87
C LEU A 138 25.64 9.77 -4.13
N VAL A 139 24.70 10.40 -3.42
CA VAL A 139 23.27 10.30 -3.77
C VAL A 139 23.09 11.16 -5.03
N ASP A 140 23.01 10.51 -6.18
CA ASP A 140 23.04 11.18 -7.48
C ASP A 140 21.64 11.57 -7.97
N ASP A 141 20.60 10.93 -7.41
CA ASP A 141 19.23 11.33 -7.63
C ASP A 141 18.30 11.12 -6.42
N ILE A 142 17.09 11.66 -6.53
CA ILE A 142 16.06 11.57 -5.48
C ILE A 142 15.50 10.15 -5.30
N SER A 143 15.71 9.25 -6.26
CA SER A 143 15.24 7.86 -6.21
C SER A 143 16.14 6.96 -5.35
N GLU A 144 17.36 7.38 -5.05
CA GLU A 144 18.30 6.66 -4.19
C GLU A 144 18.18 7.02 -2.70
N VAL A 145 17.53 8.15 -2.39
CA VAL A 145 17.43 8.69 -1.03
C VAL A 145 16.75 7.71 -0.06
N ASP A 146 15.81 6.92 -0.56
CA ASP A 146 14.94 6.04 0.22
C ASP A 146 15.29 4.54 0.03
N MET A 147 16.42 4.25 -0.65
CA MET A 147 16.89 2.89 -0.85
C MET A 147 17.68 2.32 0.35
N VAL A 148 17.43 1.04 0.62
CA VAL A 148 18.12 0.28 1.66
C VAL A 148 18.51 -1.09 1.14
N THR A 149 19.77 -1.47 1.32
CA THR A 149 20.25 -2.83 1.09
C THR A 149 20.19 -3.64 2.37
N ILE A 150 19.53 -4.80 2.32
CA ILE A 150 19.48 -5.78 3.40
C ILE A 150 20.40 -6.94 3.05
N TYR A 151 21.42 -7.15 3.88
CA TYR A 151 22.28 -8.33 3.87
C TYR A 151 21.77 -9.33 4.89
N ALA A 152 21.27 -10.47 4.40
CA ALA A 152 20.73 -11.54 5.23
C ALA A 152 21.61 -12.78 5.16
N LEU A 153 21.96 -13.34 6.32
CA LEU A 153 22.81 -14.51 6.43
C LEU A 153 22.12 -15.58 7.26
N ALA A 154 22.22 -16.83 6.82
CA ALA A 154 21.72 -17.98 7.57
C ALA A 154 22.67 -19.16 7.48
N ARG A 155 22.74 -19.96 8.56
CA ARG A 155 23.53 -21.19 8.61
C ARG A 155 22.72 -22.37 9.15
N LYS A 156 22.97 -23.54 8.58
CA LYS A 156 22.53 -24.84 9.10
C LYS A 156 23.61 -25.89 8.85
N ASN A 157 24.03 -26.60 9.89
CA ASN A 157 25.01 -27.70 9.81
C ASN A 157 26.29 -27.36 9.01
N GLY A 158 26.77 -26.11 9.10
CA GLY A 158 27.95 -25.61 8.37
C GLY A 158 27.67 -25.11 6.94
N THR A 159 26.46 -25.32 6.42
CA THR A 159 26.00 -24.68 5.16
C THR A 159 25.58 -23.25 5.46
N VAL A 160 26.19 -22.27 4.79
CA VAL A 160 25.87 -20.84 4.93
C VAL A 160 25.23 -20.33 3.64
N ARG A 161 24.22 -19.48 3.77
CA ARG A 161 23.58 -18.77 2.65
C ARG A 161 23.60 -17.27 2.94
N ARG A 162 23.80 -16.48 1.90
CA ARG A 162 23.87 -15.02 1.97
C ARG A 162 23.00 -14.42 0.89
N LEU A 163 22.12 -13.51 1.27
CA LEU A 163 21.25 -12.77 0.36
C LEU A 163 21.56 -11.29 0.48
N GLU A 164 21.55 -10.62 -0.67
CA GLU A 164 21.48 -9.17 -0.77
C GLU A 164 20.12 -8.82 -1.36
N VAL A 165 19.38 -7.96 -0.67
CA VAL A 165 18.04 -7.53 -1.08
C VAL A 165 18.00 -6.01 -1.07
N ILE A 166 17.72 -5.41 -2.23
CA ILE A 166 17.58 -3.97 -2.36
C ILE A 166 16.11 -3.64 -2.21
N THR A 167 15.82 -2.68 -1.34
CA THR A 167 14.46 -2.22 -1.04
C THR A 167 14.32 -0.73 -1.24
N ASP A 168 13.13 -0.31 -1.65
CA ASP A 168 12.69 1.07 -1.74
C ASP A 168 11.62 1.33 -0.67
N SER A 169 11.75 2.44 0.05
CA SER A 169 10.81 2.86 1.08
C SER A 169 9.72 3.73 0.48
N THR A 170 8.48 3.23 0.54
CA THR A 170 7.30 3.94 0.00
C THR A 170 6.30 4.27 1.10
N ASP A 171 5.71 5.46 1.04
CA ASP A 171 4.59 5.83 1.90
C ASP A 171 3.28 5.25 1.36
N VAL A 172 2.73 4.26 2.07
CA VAL A 172 1.48 3.57 1.73
C VAL A 172 0.29 4.11 2.52
N ASN A 173 0.37 5.34 3.00
CA ASN A 173 -0.73 6.04 3.64
C ASN A 173 -2.01 6.07 2.76
N VAL A 174 -3.18 6.10 3.40
CA VAL A 174 -4.50 6.15 2.76
C VAL A 174 -4.65 7.30 1.74
N TRP A 175 -4.00 8.43 1.98
CA TRP A 175 -4.02 9.65 1.17
C TRP A 175 -3.15 9.58 -0.09
N ASN A 176 -2.32 8.54 -0.26
CA ASN A 176 -1.56 8.26 -1.49
C ASN A 176 -2.36 7.42 -2.51
N ASN A 177 -3.69 7.48 -2.44
CA ASN A 177 -4.59 6.74 -3.34
C ASN A 177 -5.64 7.67 -3.94
N ALA A 178 -6.18 7.34 -5.11
CA ALA A 178 -7.44 7.93 -5.57
C ALA A 178 -8.58 7.49 -4.64
N ILE A 179 -8.63 6.18 -4.34
CA ILE A 179 -9.63 5.57 -3.47
C ILE A 179 -8.96 4.66 -2.44
N PHE A 180 -9.31 4.87 -1.17
CA PHE A 180 -8.99 3.94 -0.09
C PHE A 180 -10.26 3.42 0.56
N ALA A 181 -10.44 2.09 0.56
CA ALA A 181 -11.62 1.41 1.06
C ALA A 181 -11.33 0.47 2.24
N GLY A 182 -12.06 0.64 3.33
CA GLY A 182 -11.95 -0.16 4.55
C GLY A 182 -12.67 -1.51 4.48
N ASP A 183 -13.87 -1.57 5.05
CA ASP A 183 -14.51 -2.81 5.49
C ASP A 183 -15.10 -3.71 4.39
N GLY A 184 -15.99 -3.20 3.52
CA GLY A 184 -16.81 -4.01 2.57
C GLY A 184 -17.73 -5.03 3.25
N GLN A 185 -19.07 -5.12 3.13
CA GLN A 185 -20.09 -4.76 2.14
C GLN A 185 -21.49 -4.90 2.81
N ILE A 186 -22.58 -4.31 2.23
CA ILE A 186 -23.71 -5.10 1.65
C ILE A 186 -24.10 -4.42 0.31
N GLY A 187 -23.88 -5.05 -0.86
CA GLY A 187 -23.72 -4.44 -2.20
C GLY A 187 -22.51 -4.96 -3.03
N ASN A 188 -21.36 -4.27 -2.97
CA ASN A 188 -19.94 -4.58 -3.30
C ASN A 188 -19.09 -3.48 -2.57
N VAL A 189 -17.74 -3.54 -2.44
CA VAL A 189 -16.98 -2.43 -1.77
C VAL A 189 -16.94 -1.18 -2.65
N ILE A 190 -16.70 -1.37 -3.94
CA ILE A 190 -16.92 -0.36 -4.99
C ILE A 190 -17.84 -0.99 -6.03
N ASN A 191 -19.02 -0.39 -6.22
CA ASN A 191 -20.03 -0.84 -7.18
C ASN A 191 -20.33 0.27 -8.18
N GLY A 192 -20.34 -0.07 -9.46
CA GLY A 192 -20.77 0.81 -10.54
C GLY A 192 -19.71 0.99 -11.63
N ASN A 193 -20.12 1.64 -12.71
CA ASN A 193 -19.20 2.06 -13.76
C ASN A 193 -18.49 3.34 -13.27
N VAL A 194 -17.16 3.33 -13.17
CA VAL A 194 -16.35 4.44 -12.62
C VAL A 194 -15.03 4.53 -13.38
N SER A 195 -14.55 5.76 -13.62
CA SER A 195 -13.20 6.01 -14.15
C SER A 195 -12.29 6.45 -13.01
N ILE A 196 -11.22 5.71 -12.75
CA ILE A 196 -10.28 6.04 -11.69
C ILE A 196 -8.91 6.27 -12.33
N HIS A 197 -8.29 7.39 -12.02
CA HIS A 197 -6.95 7.73 -12.44
C HIS A 197 -6.10 7.85 -11.18
N GLY A 198 -5.36 6.79 -10.85
CA GLY A 198 -4.56 6.68 -9.63
C GLY A 198 -4.75 5.35 -8.89
N SER A 199 -4.08 5.24 -7.74
CA SER A 199 -4.06 4.03 -6.93
C SER A 199 -5.42 3.73 -6.28
N VAL A 200 -5.75 2.45 -6.19
CA VAL A 200 -6.94 1.94 -5.50
C VAL A 200 -6.50 0.92 -4.47
N HIS A 201 -6.86 1.14 -3.20
CA HIS A 201 -6.50 0.24 -2.11
C HIS A 201 -7.74 -0.17 -1.31
N VAL A 202 -8.05 -1.47 -1.31
CA VAL A 202 -9.18 -2.08 -0.62
C VAL A 202 -8.70 -3.07 0.44
N LEU A 203 -9.13 -2.89 1.69
CA LEU A 203 -8.82 -3.82 2.79
C LEU A 203 -9.79 -5.01 2.85
N GLY A 204 -11.10 -4.77 2.66
CA GLY A 204 -12.13 -5.82 2.73
C GLY A 204 -12.24 -6.47 4.12
N ASN A 205 -12.04 -5.72 5.21
CA ASN A 205 -11.94 -6.27 6.57
C ASN A 205 -13.19 -7.04 7.05
N ASN A 206 -14.38 -6.67 6.58
CA ASN A 206 -15.65 -7.36 6.92
C ASN A 206 -15.95 -8.55 5.98
N LEU A 207 -15.06 -8.84 5.02
CA LEU A 207 -15.09 -10.08 4.25
C LEU A 207 -14.38 -11.18 5.03
N LEU A 208 -15.08 -12.28 5.30
CA LEU A 208 -14.50 -13.45 5.97
C LEU A 208 -13.36 -14.04 5.11
N PRO A 209 -12.18 -14.31 5.72
CA PRO A 209 -11.08 -14.96 5.01
C PRO A 209 -11.53 -16.28 4.38
N GLY A 210 -11.24 -16.48 3.09
CA GLY A 210 -11.56 -17.74 2.40
C GLY A 210 -13.02 -17.87 1.95
N ASN A 211 -13.78 -16.77 1.87
CA ASN A 211 -15.05 -16.76 1.14
C ASN A 211 -14.85 -16.13 -0.25
N PRO A 212 -14.28 -16.87 -1.23
CA PRO A 212 -13.90 -16.38 -2.56
C PRO A 212 -15.11 -16.06 -3.46
N ALA A 213 -16.29 -15.85 -2.91
CA ALA A 213 -17.51 -15.55 -3.67
C ALA A 213 -17.93 -14.08 -3.57
N ILE A 214 -17.20 -13.24 -2.82
CA ILE A 214 -17.57 -11.84 -2.63
C ILE A 214 -16.63 -10.93 -3.42
N THR A 215 -17.21 -10.16 -4.32
CA THR A 215 -16.51 -9.16 -5.14
C THR A 215 -16.27 -7.91 -4.29
N ALA A 216 -15.01 -7.63 -3.99
CA ALA A 216 -14.66 -6.39 -3.31
C ALA A 216 -14.77 -5.20 -4.27
N LEU A 217 -14.23 -5.34 -5.46
CA LEU A 217 -14.25 -4.30 -6.50
C LEU A 217 -14.93 -4.88 -7.73
N ASP A 218 -16.06 -4.34 -8.17
CA ASP A 218 -16.77 -4.81 -9.36
C ASP A 218 -16.73 -3.76 -10.47
N LEU A 219 -15.78 -3.92 -11.39
CA LEU A 219 -15.65 -3.07 -12.57
C LEU A 219 -16.50 -3.65 -13.70
N SER A 220 -17.48 -2.87 -14.15
CA SER A 220 -18.40 -3.26 -15.21
C SER A 220 -18.62 -2.15 -16.23
N GLY A 221 -19.18 -2.48 -17.39
CA GLY A 221 -19.43 -1.51 -18.45
C GLY A 221 -18.12 -1.01 -19.07
N THR A 222 -17.78 0.25 -18.83
CA THR A 222 -16.56 0.91 -19.33
C THR A 222 -15.67 1.39 -18.19
N ALA A 223 -15.79 0.77 -17.01
CA ALA A 223 -15.05 1.20 -15.82
C ALA A 223 -13.55 0.97 -16.00
N LEU A 224 -12.73 1.89 -15.49
CA LEU A 224 -11.29 1.83 -15.69
C LEU A 224 -10.50 2.25 -14.44
N ILE A 225 -9.27 1.75 -14.35
CA ILE A 225 -8.24 2.24 -13.43
C ILE A 225 -6.99 2.53 -14.26
N HIS A 226 -6.57 3.78 -14.38
CA HIS A 226 -5.44 4.22 -15.20
C HIS A 226 -4.33 4.90 -14.38
N ASN A 227 -3.13 4.96 -14.96
CA ASN A 227 -1.91 5.50 -14.34
C ASN A 227 -1.52 6.90 -14.85
N ASN A 228 -2.45 7.60 -15.49
CA ASN A 228 -2.20 8.89 -16.14
C ASN A 228 -3.42 9.83 -16.02
N TYR A 229 -3.28 11.07 -16.47
CA TYR A 229 -4.35 12.09 -16.46
C TYR A 229 -5.13 12.19 -17.78
N GLN A 230 -5.14 11.15 -18.60
CA GLN A 230 -5.96 11.16 -19.81
C GLN A 230 -7.44 11.37 -19.45
N GLY A 231 -8.10 12.33 -20.10
CA GLY A 231 -9.51 12.63 -19.85
C GLY A 231 -9.78 13.68 -18.75
N VAL A 232 -8.77 14.12 -18.00
CA VAL A 232 -8.92 15.21 -17.02
C VAL A 232 -9.37 16.50 -17.72
N PRO A 233 -10.41 17.20 -17.24
CA PRO A 233 -10.75 18.53 -17.73
C PRO A 233 -9.58 19.51 -17.55
N GLY A 234 -9.16 20.20 -18.62
CA GLY A 234 -7.97 21.07 -18.59
C GLY A 234 -8.03 22.18 -17.52
N ILE A 235 -9.22 22.65 -17.14
CA ILE A 235 -9.40 23.63 -16.06
C ILE A 235 -9.06 23.05 -14.68
N LEU A 236 -9.28 21.74 -14.47
CA LEU A 236 -8.92 21.04 -13.24
C LEU A 236 -7.42 20.69 -13.25
N GLN A 237 -6.89 20.27 -14.39
CA GLN A 237 -5.46 19.98 -14.54
C GLN A 237 -4.59 21.21 -14.25
N GLN A 238 -4.98 22.41 -14.68
CA GLN A 238 -4.24 23.64 -14.38
C GLN A 238 -4.18 23.97 -12.88
N ARG A 239 -5.08 23.42 -12.07
CA ARG A 239 -5.16 23.70 -10.63
C ARG A 239 -4.18 22.87 -9.81
N VAL A 240 -3.66 21.78 -10.36
CA VAL A 240 -2.79 20.84 -9.67
C VAL A 240 -1.36 20.90 -10.20
N PRO A 241 -0.35 20.51 -9.39
CA PRO A 241 1.01 20.40 -9.88
C PRO A 241 1.12 19.40 -11.04
N PRO A 242 2.13 19.55 -11.91
CA PRO A 242 2.46 18.53 -12.91
C PRO A 242 2.68 17.16 -12.28
N LEU A 243 2.41 16.11 -13.06
CA LEU A 243 2.65 14.74 -12.61
C LEU A 243 4.15 14.48 -12.43
N PRO A 244 4.53 13.59 -11.48
CA PRO A 244 5.86 13.01 -11.47
C PRO A 244 6.21 12.36 -12.82
N THR A 245 7.50 12.27 -13.11
CA THR A 245 8.00 11.55 -14.30
C THR A 245 8.85 10.36 -13.87
N THR A 246 8.86 9.32 -14.70
CA THR A 246 9.68 8.11 -14.51
C THR A 246 10.26 7.66 -15.85
N VAL A 247 11.25 6.77 -15.82
CA VAL A 247 11.77 6.12 -17.03
C VAL A 247 11.04 4.80 -17.22
N PHE A 248 10.37 4.63 -18.36
CA PHE A 248 9.66 3.42 -18.74
C PHE A 248 10.01 3.03 -20.17
N ASP A 249 10.49 1.80 -20.37
CA ASP A 249 10.98 1.27 -21.66
C ASP A 249 11.95 2.20 -22.42
N GLY A 250 12.79 2.94 -21.67
CA GLY A 250 13.77 3.87 -22.21
C GLY A 250 13.26 5.29 -22.52
N GLU A 251 11.99 5.58 -22.22
CA GLU A 251 11.36 6.89 -22.41
C GLU A 251 11.05 7.56 -21.06
N THR A 252 11.15 8.90 -21.01
CA THR A 252 10.70 9.67 -19.83
C THR A 252 9.22 10.00 -19.99
N VAL A 253 8.40 9.48 -19.07
CA VAL A 253 6.95 9.55 -19.14
C VAL A 253 6.35 10.08 -17.83
N GLU A 254 5.23 10.79 -17.91
CA GLU A 254 4.42 11.16 -16.74
C GLU A 254 3.71 9.94 -16.13
N THR A 255 3.60 9.88 -14.81
CA THR A 255 3.00 8.73 -14.10
C THR A 255 2.32 9.17 -12.81
N LEU A 256 1.22 8.50 -12.46
CA LEU A 256 0.59 8.59 -11.14
C LEU A 256 1.20 7.62 -10.12
N ASN A 257 2.12 6.76 -10.56
CA ASN A 257 2.65 5.62 -9.79
C ASN A 257 1.53 4.73 -9.24
N ALA A 258 0.48 4.55 -10.05
CA ALA A 258 -0.77 3.95 -9.66
C ALA A 258 -0.62 2.44 -9.40
N LYS A 259 -1.11 2.00 -8.24
CA LYS A 259 -1.13 0.60 -7.82
C LYS A 259 -2.54 0.18 -7.44
N LEU A 260 -2.92 -1.04 -7.83
CA LEU A 260 -4.14 -1.68 -7.34
C LEU A 260 -3.78 -2.65 -6.20
N ARG A 261 -4.40 -2.46 -5.03
CA ARG A 261 -4.22 -3.36 -3.88
C ARG A 261 -5.56 -3.82 -3.35
N VAL A 262 -5.76 -5.13 -3.26
CA VAL A 262 -6.96 -5.73 -2.66
C VAL A 262 -6.53 -6.82 -1.69
N LYS A 263 -6.70 -6.55 -0.39
CA LYS A 263 -6.29 -7.46 0.68
C LYS A 263 -7.25 -8.64 0.85
N ARG A 264 -8.56 -8.39 0.71
CA ARG A 264 -9.62 -9.40 0.80
C ARG A 264 -10.74 -9.11 -0.20
N GLY A 265 -11.33 -10.16 -0.75
CA GLY A 265 -12.36 -10.15 -1.78
C GLY A 265 -11.80 -10.19 -3.20
N LEU A 266 -12.65 -10.64 -4.13
CA LEU A 266 -12.31 -10.75 -5.54
C LEU A 266 -12.40 -9.40 -6.26
N VAL A 267 -11.66 -9.27 -7.36
CA VAL A 267 -11.81 -8.16 -8.31
C VAL A 267 -12.59 -8.64 -9.54
N GLY A 268 -13.78 -8.08 -9.74
CA GLY A 268 -14.64 -8.31 -10.89
C GLY A 268 -14.25 -7.46 -12.08
N LEU A 269 -14.08 -8.09 -13.25
CA LEU A 269 -13.90 -7.44 -14.54
C LEU A 269 -14.96 -7.95 -15.52
N SER A 270 -15.81 -7.05 -16.01
CA SER A 270 -16.91 -7.35 -16.91
C SER A 270 -17.14 -6.25 -17.94
N GLY A 271 -17.72 -6.60 -19.09
CA GLY A 271 -17.91 -5.64 -20.19
C GLY A 271 -16.58 -5.27 -20.83
N ASN A 272 -16.34 -3.98 -21.01
CA ASN A 272 -15.10 -3.40 -21.54
C ASN A 272 -14.26 -2.76 -20.41
N SER A 273 -14.40 -3.24 -19.17
CA SER A 273 -13.58 -2.74 -18.07
C SER A 273 -12.10 -3.07 -18.26
N GLU A 274 -11.21 -2.21 -17.78
CA GLU A 274 -9.76 -2.40 -17.86
C GLU A 274 -9.01 -1.79 -16.67
N ILE A 275 -7.80 -2.29 -16.43
CA ILE A 275 -6.90 -1.82 -15.38
C ILE A 275 -5.52 -1.65 -16.03
N GLY A 276 -5.03 -0.41 -16.08
CA GLY A 276 -3.97 0.01 -16.97
C GLY A 276 -4.38 -0.06 -18.44
N GLU A 277 -3.46 0.35 -19.30
CA GLU A 277 -3.57 0.27 -20.75
C GLU A 277 -2.33 -0.44 -21.33
N PRO A 278 -2.43 -1.05 -22.54
CA PRO A 278 -1.24 -1.55 -23.24
C PRO A 278 -0.25 -0.40 -23.49
N HIS A 279 1.04 -0.65 -23.25
CA HIS A 279 2.07 0.35 -23.54
C HIS A 279 2.10 0.71 -25.03
N VAL A 280 2.16 2.03 -25.31
CA VAL A 280 2.32 2.57 -26.66
C VAL A 280 3.58 3.45 -26.69
N PRO A 281 4.68 3.00 -27.32
CA PRO A 281 5.91 3.78 -27.42
C PRO A 281 5.69 5.16 -28.05
N GLY A 282 6.35 6.18 -27.48
CA GLY A 282 6.26 7.57 -27.91
C GLY A 282 5.14 8.39 -27.26
N ASN A 283 4.33 7.79 -26.38
CA ASN A 283 3.41 8.54 -25.53
C ASN A 283 4.16 9.28 -24.42
N GLY A 284 3.63 10.44 -24.02
CA GLY A 284 4.24 11.27 -22.96
C GLY A 284 3.91 10.81 -21.54
N TRP A 285 3.16 9.71 -21.37
CA TRP A 285 2.66 9.22 -20.10
C TRP A 285 2.69 7.69 -20.07
N LYS A 286 2.72 7.14 -18.85
CA LYS A 286 2.73 5.70 -18.62
C LYS A 286 1.30 5.15 -18.68
N GLU A 287 1.12 4.08 -19.47
CA GLU A 287 -0.14 3.37 -19.63
C GLU A 287 -0.36 2.26 -18.61
N THR A 288 0.69 1.48 -18.32
CA THR A 288 0.62 0.35 -17.41
C THR A 288 0.54 0.81 -15.96
N MET A 289 -0.12 0.00 -15.13
CA MET A 289 -0.06 0.18 -13.68
C MET A 289 1.34 -0.17 -13.16
N ASP A 290 1.79 0.52 -12.13
CA ASP A 290 3.06 0.21 -11.44
C ASP A 290 3.00 -1.12 -10.68
N GLY A 291 1.79 -1.59 -10.36
CA GLY A 291 1.61 -2.90 -9.76
C GLY A 291 0.16 -3.23 -9.45
N THR A 292 -0.17 -4.53 -9.51
CA THR A 292 -1.43 -5.07 -9.00
C THR A 292 -1.15 -6.14 -7.96
N PHE A 293 -1.87 -6.09 -6.83
CA PHE A 293 -1.67 -6.95 -5.67
C PHE A 293 -3.04 -7.39 -5.12
N VAL A 294 -3.57 -8.49 -5.67
CA VAL A 294 -4.97 -8.90 -5.43
C VAL A 294 -5.01 -10.27 -4.75
N ASN A 295 -5.21 -10.32 -3.42
CA ASN A 295 -5.02 -11.54 -2.66
C ASN A 295 -5.92 -12.72 -3.11
N ASP A 296 -7.23 -12.48 -3.25
CA ASP A 296 -8.20 -13.57 -3.43
C ASP A 296 -8.46 -13.90 -4.91
N GLY A 297 -8.01 -13.04 -5.84
CA GLY A 297 -8.09 -13.25 -7.28
C GLY A 297 -9.17 -12.46 -8.01
N TRP A 298 -9.53 -12.94 -9.19
CA TRP A 298 -10.28 -12.25 -10.23
C TRP A 298 -11.58 -12.97 -10.58
N THR A 299 -12.61 -12.23 -10.97
CA THR A 299 -13.92 -12.75 -11.39
C THR A 299 -14.56 -11.90 -12.49
N GLY A 300 -15.73 -12.28 -12.97
CA GLY A 300 -16.47 -11.60 -14.03
C GLY A 300 -16.21 -12.18 -15.42
N ASN A 301 -16.88 -11.61 -16.42
CA ASN A 301 -16.89 -12.16 -17.79
C ASN A 301 -15.60 -11.89 -18.58
N GLN A 302 -14.72 -11.03 -18.07
CA GLN A 302 -13.38 -10.77 -18.62
C GLN A 302 -12.27 -11.54 -17.88
N THR A 303 -12.64 -12.60 -17.16
CA THR A 303 -11.69 -13.50 -16.50
C THR A 303 -11.79 -14.90 -17.08
N ILE A 304 -10.65 -15.53 -17.35
CA ILE A 304 -10.57 -16.94 -17.76
C ILE A 304 -10.47 -17.78 -16.48
N PRO A 305 -11.44 -18.69 -16.20
CA PRO A 305 -11.35 -19.59 -15.06
C PRO A 305 -10.17 -20.56 -15.24
N ASN A 306 -9.27 -20.63 -14.26
CA ASN A 306 -8.14 -21.56 -14.22
C ASN A 306 -8.20 -22.55 -13.04
N GLY A 307 -9.33 -22.59 -12.32
CA GLY A 307 -9.49 -23.40 -11.10
C GLY A 307 -8.80 -22.82 -9.86
N GLY A 308 -8.23 -21.62 -9.96
CA GLY A 308 -7.61 -20.87 -8.86
C GLY A 308 -8.10 -19.43 -8.81
N ARG A 309 -7.16 -18.48 -8.83
CA ARG A 309 -7.41 -17.03 -8.69
C ARG A 309 -7.91 -16.34 -9.98
N GLY A 310 -8.18 -17.07 -11.05
CA GLY A 310 -8.63 -16.51 -12.34
C GLY A 310 -7.53 -15.75 -13.10
N ILE A 311 -7.64 -15.69 -14.43
CA ILE A 311 -6.71 -14.94 -15.28
C ILE A 311 -7.49 -13.77 -15.91
N PRO A 312 -7.24 -12.52 -15.50
CA PRO A 312 -7.91 -11.37 -16.09
C PRO A 312 -7.38 -11.10 -17.50
N LYS A 313 -8.25 -10.65 -18.42
CA LYS A 313 -7.88 -10.35 -19.81
C LYS A 313 -7.31 -8.94 -20.01
N ASN A 314 -7.87 -7.95 -19.30
CA ASN A 314 -7.58 -6.52 -19.50
C ASN A 314 -6.93 -5.93 -18.24
N VAL A 315 -5.79 -6.50 -17.84
CA VAL A 315 -4.95 -5.98 -16.75
C VAL A 315 -3.54 -5.82 -17.29
N PHE A 316 -3.08 -4.57 -17.33
CA PHE A 316 -1.77 -4.17 -17.84
C PHE A 316 -0.98 -3.54 -16.70
N SER A 317 -0.01 -4.28 -16.19
CA SER A 317 0.73 -3.93 -14.98
C SER A 317 2.15 -4.48 -15.06
N ASP A 318 3.10 -3.75 -14.50
CA ASP A 318 4.53 -4.07 -14.58
C ASP A 318 4.87 -5.40 -13.88
N ASN A 319 4.12 -5.75 -12.83
CA ASN A 319 4.25 -7.02 -12.11
C ASN A 319 3.26 -8.10 -12.58
N GLY A 320 2.54 -7.88 -13.69
CA GLY A 320 1.45 -8.75 -14.12
C GLY A 320 0.23 -8.68 -13.19
N TRP A 321 -0.44 -9.81 -12.98
CA TRP A 321 -1.74 -9.88 -12.28
C TRP A 321 -1.81 -10.91 -11.14
N ASP A 322 -0.77 -11.72 -10.96
CA ASP A 322 -0.77 -12.88 -10.03
C ASP A 322 -0.08 -12.57 -8.70
N GLU A 323 0.43 -11.35 -8.49
CA GLU A 323 1.02 -10.96 -7.21
C GLU A 323 -0.05 -10.87 -6.11
N LEU A 324 0.33 -11.28 -4.89
CA LEU A 324 -0.52 -11.25 -3.70
C LEU A 324 -0.43 -9.89 -3.01
N TYR A 325 -1.35 -9.64 -2.08
CA TYR A 325 -1.33 -8.41 -1.29
C TYR A 325 0.00 -8.24 -0.52
N ASP A 326 0.68 -7.12 -0.74
CA ASP A 326 2.08 -6.88 -0.35
C ASP A 326 2.25 -6.26 1.05
N LEU A 327 1.19 -5.69 1.64
CA LEU A 327 1.31 -4.87 2.84
C LEU A 327 0.96 -5.57 4.17
N GLY A 328 0.49 -6.82 4.13
CA GLY A 328 0.10 -7.56 5.34
C GLY A 328 -0.93 -6.82 6.21
N ASN A 329 -0.58 -6.51 7.47
CA ASN A 329 -1.44 -5.76 8.39
C ASN A 329 -0.98 -4.32 8.66
N ARG A 330 -0.04 -3.79 7.85
CA ARG A 330 0.57 -2.46 8.06
C ARG A 330 -0.44 -1.33 7.94
N VAL A 331 -1.34 -1.44 6.96
CA VAL A 331 -2.36 -0.44 6.69
C VAL A 331 -3.69 -0.93 7.25
N ALA A 332 -4.31 -0.09 8.07
CA ALA A 332 -5.65 -0.26 8.61
C ALA A 332 -6.53 0.91 8.16
N PHE A 333 -7.85 0.71 8.18
CA PHE A 333 -8.78 1.80 7.93
C PHE A 333 -8.76 2.75 9.13
N PRO A 334 -8.52 4.05 8.93
CA PRO A 334 -8.40 4.98 10.04
C PRO A 334 -9.78 5.28 10.64
N LEU A 335 -9.90 5.15 11.96
CA LEU A 335 -11.10 5.44 12.72
C LEU A 335 -10.92 6.72 13.54
N LEU A 336 -12.00 7.48 13.74
CA LEU A 336 -11.97 8.67 14.62
C LEU A 336 -11.60 8.32 16.08
N THR A 337 -11.78 7.06 16.47
CA THR A 337 -11.42 6.50 17.78
C THR A 337 -9.96 6.03 17.88
N ASP A 338 -9.22 5.98 16.77
CA ASP A 338 -7.81 5.59 16.78
C ASP A 338 -6.97 6.65 17.51
N ASP A 339 -5.81 6.24 18.02
CA ASP A 339 -4.87 7.15 18.66
C ASP A 339 -4.45 8.27 17.68
N TRP A 340 -4.50 9.52 18.15
CA TRP A 340 -3.90 10.65 17.46
C TRP A 340 -2.40 10.41 17.30
N ARG A 341 -1.91 10.76 16.12
CA ARG A 341 -0.48 10.77 15.80
C ARG A 341 -0.11 12.10 15.17
N GLU A 342 1.01 12.64 15.60
CA GLU A 342 1.67 13.75 14.94
C GLU A 342 2.10 13.36 13.51
N PRO A 343 2.39 14.32 12.62
CA PRO A 343 2.84 14.04 11.27
C PRO A 343 4.12 13.21 11.15
N ASN A 344 4.88 13.08 12.24
CA ASN A 344 6.02 12.18 12.34
C ASN A 344 5.65 10.75 12.83
N GLY A 345 4.36 10.45 12.98
CA GLY A 345 3.82 9.17 13.46
C GLY A 345 3.80 8.98 14.98
N SER A 346 4.35 9.91 15.76
CA SER A 346 4.42 9.79 17.22
C SER A 346 3.05 10.00 17.88
N LYS A 347 2.75 9.21 18.91
CA LYS A 347 1.49 9.32 19.66
C LYS A 347 1.57 10.44 20.70
N VAL A 348 0.47 11.18 20.88
CA VAL A 348 0.39 12.23 21.92
C VAL A 348 -0.39 11.71 23.12
N ILE A 349 0.22 11.79 24.31
CA ILE A 349 -0.38 11.31 25.56
C ILE A 349 -1.27 12.40 26.17
N ASN A 350 -2.46 12.00 26.58
CA ASN A 350 -3.35 12.84 27.37
C ASN A 350 -2.81 12.94 28.81
N PRO A 351 -2.46 14.15 29.30
CA PRO A 351 -1.91 14.33 30.63
C PRO A 351 -2.89 13.99 31.75
N ASN A 352 -4.21 14.00 31.48
CA ASN A 352 -5.24 13.73 32.46
C ASN A 352 -5.53 12.23 32.64
N THR A 353 -5.40 11.42 31.58
CA THR A 353 -5.70 9.98 31.64
C THR A 353 -4.45 9.09 31.62
N GLY A 354 -3.30 9.61 31.17
CA GLY A 354 -2.08 8.83 30.95
C GLY A 354 -2.14 7.89 29.74
N THR A 355 -3.19 7.98 28.92
CA THR A 355 -3.35 7.22 27.67
C THR A 355 -3.16 8.14 26.47
N PRO A 356 -2.83 7.63 25.27
CA PRO A 356 -2.89 8.43 24.05
C PRO A 356 -4.27 9.10 23.87
N TYR A 357 -4.28 10.32 23.33
CA TYR A 357 -5.53 10.91 22.84
C TYR A 357 -6.07 10.09 21.67
N SER A 358 -7.39 9.93 21.57
CA SER A 358 -8.01 9.55 20.29
C SER A 358 -7.92 10.72 19.31
N PHE A 359 -8.04 10.45 18.01
CA PHE A 359 -8.09 11.48 16.98
C PHE A 359 -9.21 12.48 17.27
N GLN A 360 -10.41 11.99 17.56
CA GLN A 360 -11.58 12.83 17.84
C GLN A 360 -11.34 13.73 19.05
N ASP A 361 -10.76 13.20 20.13
CA ASP A 361 -10.49 13.96 21.34
C ASP A 361 -9.41 15.01 21.11
N TYR A 362 -8.30 14.65 20.44
CA TYR A 362 -7.23 15.60 20.16
C TYR A 362 -7.71 16.74 19.26
N PHE A 363 -8.43 16.41 18.18
CA PHE A 363 -9.04 17.41 17.31
C PHE A 363 -9.96 18.36 18.08
N SER A 364 -10.76 17.79 18.98
CA SER A 364 -11.78 18.53 19.70
C SER A 364 -11.29 19.28 20.93
N GLN A 365 -10.19 18.87 21.57
CA GLN A 365 -9.75 19.39 22.87
C GLN A 365 -8.39 20.11 22.79
N VAL A 366 -7.60 19.86 21.75
CA VAL A 366 -6.24 20.41 21.63
C VAL A 366 -6.10 21.29 20.40
N LEU A 367 -6.62 20.86 19.24
CA LEU A 367 -6.48 21.64 18.01
C LEU A 367 -7.42 22.85 18.00
N LEU A 368 -8.67 22.65 18.36
CA LEU A 368 -9.72 23.65 18.20
C LEU A 368 -10.09 24.40 19.47
N ALA A 369 -9.93 23.72 20.61
CA ALA A 369 -10.50 24.09 21.89
C ALA A 369 -9.42 24.42 22.90
N ASP A 370 -9.76 25.20 23.93
CA ASP A 370 -8.98 25.15 25.17
C ASP A 370 -9.14 23.74 25.77
N PRO A 371 -8.05 23.01 26.08
CA PRO A 371 -8.13 21.72 26.77
C PRO A 371 -8.91 21.75 28.09
N ALA A 372 -9.07 22.94 28.71
CA ALA A 372 -9.90 23.15 29.89
C ALA A 372 -11.41 23.31 29.59
N ILE A 373 -11.80 23.60 28.34
CA ILE A 373 -13.18 23.86 27.89
C ILE A 373 -13.48 23.05 26.62
N THR A 374 -13.66 21.74 26.74
CA THR A 374 -13.78 20.78 25.61
C THR A 374 -14.97 20.95 24.64
N ASN A 375 -15.79 21.98 24.82
CA ASN A 375 -16.97 22.29 24.01
C ASN A 375 -16.91 23.66 23.31
N ASP A 376 -15.83 24.43 23.47
CA ASP A 376 -15.61 25.64 22.69
C ASP A 376 -15.22 25.29 21.24
N GLY A 377 -15.27 26.28 20.35
CA GLY A 377 -14.98 26.10 18.91
C GLY A 377 -15.96 25.21 18.13
N VAL A 378 -16.99 24.63 18.77
CA VAL A 378 -17.99 23.78 18.10
C VAL A 378 -19.11 24.60 17.49
N PHE A 379 -19.33 24.46 16.19
CA PHE A 379 -20.57 24.90 15.56
C PHE A 379 -21.69 23.91 15.84
N ASN A 380 -22.74 24.33 16.56
CA ASN A 380 -23.88 23.47 16.89
C ASN A 380 -25.02 23.68 15.90
N GLY A 381 -25.42 22.60 15.21
CA GLY A 381 -26.45 22.61 14.18
C GLY A 381 -25.90 22.40 12.77
N ASN A 382 -26.78 22.55 11.78
CA ASN A 382 -26.43 22.32 10.38
C ASN A 382 -25.85 23.59 9.75
N LEU A 383 -24.76 23.44 9.00
CA LEU A 383 -24.14 24.51 8.23
C LEU A 383 -24.41 24.32 6.74
N ILE A 384 -25.03 25.32 6.10
CA ILE A 384 -25.35 25.28 4.67
C ILE A 384 -24.60 26.41 3.97
N LEU A 385 -23.67 26.04 3.09
CA LEU A 385 -22.94 26.94 2.20
C LEU A 385 -23.59 26.88 0.82
N ASN A 386 -24.53 27.79 0.59
CA ASN A 386 -25.30 27.85 -0.65
C ASN A 386 -24.77 28.98 -1.55
N ALA A 387 -24.33 28.66 -2.76
CA ALA A 387 -23.87 29.63 -3.77
C ALA A 387 -24.92 30.70 -4.13
N LYS A 388 -26.21 30.44 -3.88
CA LYS A 388 -27.32 31.42 -4.00
C LYS A 388 -27.81 31.98 -2.68
N GLY A 389 -27.20 31.56 -1.59
CA GLY A 389 -27.66 31.78 -0.24
C GLY A 389 -27.28 33.15 0.30
N SER A 390 -27.31 33.21 1.63
CA SER A 390 -26.81 34.34 2.39
C SER A 390 -25.33 34.18 2.70
N LYS A 391 -24.66 35.30 2.95
CA LYS A 391 -23.31 35.31 3.51
C LYS A 391 -23.27 34.53 4.83
N ILE A 392 -22.20 33.77 5.04
CA ILE A 392 -22.00 32.97 6.25
C ILE A 392 -20.61 33.23 6.79
N PHE A 393 -20.51 33.50 8.09
CA PHE A 393 -19.26 33.58 8.81
C PHE A 393 -19.33 32.77 10.09
N TRP A 394 -18.34 31.91 10.31
CA TRP A 394 -18.11 31.19 11.54
C TRP A 394 -16.63 31.29 11.89
N ASP A 395 -16.32 31.82 13.07
CA ASP A 395 -14.98 31.87 13.64
C ASP A 395 -15.00 31.04 14.91
N ALA A 396 -14.39 29.86 14.84
CA ALA A 396 -14.40 28.88 15.91
C ALA A 396 -13.53 29.34 17.08
N THR A 397 -12.43 30.04 16.82
CA THR A 397 -11.52 30.57 17.84
C THR A 397 -12.22 31.58 18.76
N THR A 398 -13.13 32.40 18.22
CA THR A 398 -13.88 33.40 19.00
C THR A 398 -15.31 32.96 19.34
N GLY A 399 -15.80 31.90 18.72
CA GLY A 399 -17.21 31.48 18.80
C GLY A 399 -18.18 32.43 18.09
N THR A 400 -17.70 33.25 17.15
CA THR A 400 -18.53 34.26 16.47
C THR A 400 -19.23 33.67 15.25
N TYR A 401 -20.56 33.73 15.21
CA TYR A 401 -21.37 33.35 14.05
C TYR A 401 -22.17 34.53 13.49
N LEU A 402 -22.08 34.75 12.18
CA LEU A 402 -22.90 35.72 11.45
C LEU A 402 -23.59 35.04 10.26
N ASN A 403 -24.86 35.38 10.06
CA ASN A 403 -25.67 34.91 8.93
C ASN A 403 -26.31 36.12 8.25
N GLY A 404 -26.11 36.26 6.94
CA GLY A 404 -26.52 37.42 6.15
C GLY A 404 -25.48 38.55 6.08
N SER A 405 -24.40 38.47 6.84
CA SER A 405 -23.32 39.47 6.85
C SER A 405 -21.94 38.81 7.03
N LEU A 406 -20.89 39.58 6.78
CA LEU A 406 -19.49 39.18 6.97
C LEU A 406 -18.79 40.27 7.80
N PRO A 407 -17.73 39.92 8.56
CA PRO A 407 -16.87 40.91 9.18
C PRO A 407 -16.20 41.80 8.11
N ALA A 408 -15.78 43.00 8.51
CA ALA A 408 -15.20 43.99 7.61
C ALA A 408 -13.84 43.57 7.00
N SER A 409 -13.13 42.67 7.67
CA SER A 409 -11.86 42.09 7.24
C SER A 409 -11.83 40.60 7.56
N LEU A 410 -10.91 39.87 6.93
CA LEU A 410 -10.65 38.48 7.31
C LEU A 410 -10.11 38.41 8.73
N PRO A 411 -10.40 37.31 9.47
CA PRO A 411 -9.75 37.03 10.74
C PRO A 411 -8.22 36.87 10.59
N PRO A 412 -7.48 37.01 11.69
CA PRO A 412 -6.05 36.65 11.76
C PRO A 412 -5.75 35.20 11.30
N ASN A 413 -4.50 34.94 10.92
CA ASN A 413 -4.08 33.63 10.39
C ASN A 413 -4.01 32.50 11.44
N ASP A 414 -4.03 32.84 12.72
CA ASP A 414 -4.11 31.93 13.85
C ASP A 414 -5.55 31.62 14.28
N HIS A 415 -6.56 32.20 13.60
CA HIS A 415 -7.96 31.87 13.82
C HIS A 415 -8.43 30.73 12.92
N ASP A 416 -9.27 29.86 13.46
CA ASP A 416 -9.99 28.85 12.72
C ASP A 416 -11.34 29.41 12.25
N TYR A 417 -11.56 29.51 10.93
CA TYR A 417 -12.79 30.12 10.43
C TYR A 417 -13.29 29.58 9.08
N ILE A 418 -14.58 29.83 8.86
CA ILE A 418 -15.30 29.76 7.57
C ILE A 418 -15.82 31.17 7.29
N TRP A 419 -15.45 31.74 6.15
CA TRP A 419 -15.95 33.01 5.66
C TRP A 419 -16.44 32.81 4.23
N PHE A 420 -17.73 32.97 3.99
CA PHE A 420 -18.34 32.63 2.71
C PHE A 420 -19.17 33.79 2.17
N ASP A 421 -18.78 34.26 0.99
CA ASP A 421 -19.52 35.27 0.24
C ASP A 421 -20.10 34.67 -1.06
N PRO A 422 -21.41 34.34 -1.08
CA PRO A 422 -22.06 33.81 -2.28
C PRO A 422 -22.15 34.87 -3.39
N SER A 423 -22.07 36.17 -3.09
CA SER A 423 -22.10 37.21 -4.13
C SER A 423 -20.85 37.22 -5.01
N THR A 424 -19.74 36.68 -4.49
CA THR A 424 -18.49 36.50 -5.25
C THR A 424 -18.18 35.03 -5.50
N ASN A 425 -19.04 34.11 -5.06
CA ASN A 425 -18.83 32.65 -5.12
C ASN A 425 -17.53 32.20 -4.45
N VAL A 426 -17.18 32.85 -3.33
CA VAL A 426 -15.88 32.68 -2.69
C VAL A 426 -16.03 32.22 -1.25
N LEU A 427 -15.35 31.12 -0.95
CA LEU A 427 -15.18 30.55 0.38
C LEU A 427 -13.73 30.77 0.84
N ARG A 428 -13.54 31.33 2.03
CA ARG A 428 -12.26 31.44 2.73
C ARG A 428 -12.31 30.54 3.95
N ILE A 429 -11.29 29.72 4.10
CA ILE A 429 -11.19 28.75 5.19
C ILE A 429 -9.81 28.81 5.81
N ASN A 430 -9.74 28.61 7.12
CA ASN A 430 -8.48 28.45 7.81
C ASN A 430 -8.66 27.48 8.98
N GLY A 431 -7.63 26.65 9.22
CA GLY A 431 -7.46 25.95 10.47
C GLY A 431 -8.33 24.71 10.66
N GLN A 432 -8.81 24.46 11.88
CA GLN A 432 -9.61 23.28 12.24
C GLN A 432 -11.04 23.68 12.54
N ILE A 433 -12.04 23.01 11.97
CA ILE A 433 -13.44 23.33 12.21
C ILE A 433 -14.18 22.07 12.65
N ARG A 434 -15.00 22.21 13.71
CA ARG A 434 -15.86 21.14 14.21
C ARG A 434 -17.33 21.53 14.08
N ILE A 435 -18.12 20.67 13.44
CA ILE A 435 -19.55 20.84 13.22
C ILE A 435 -20.32 19.70 13.88
N ASN A 436 -21.12 20.04 14.89
CA ASN A 436 -22.07 19.14 15.53
C ASN A 436 -23.43 19.22 14.82
N GLY A 437 -23.48 18.63 13.63
CA GLY A 437 -24.61 18.62 12.72
C GLY A 437 -24.15 18.23 11.31
N ASN A 438 -24.95 18.57 10.30
CA ASN A 438 -24.63 18.31 8.90
C ASN A 438 -23.93 19.51 8.24
N LEU A 439 -23.11 19.24 7.22
CA LEU A 439 -22.52 20.26 6.34
C LEU A 439 -23.01 20.07 4.91
N THR A 440 -23.52 21.13 4.29
CA THR A 440 -24.04 21.08 2.92
C THR A 440 -23.46 22.18 2.06
N PHE A 441 -22.85 21.80 0.93
CA PHE A 441 -22.50 22.70 -0.17
C PHE A 441 -23.53 22.53 -1.28
N THR A 442 -24.15 23.63 -1.70
CA THR A 442 -25.24 23.58 -2.70
C THR A 442 -25.26 24.84 -3.55
N GLY A 443 -25.92 24.77 -4.70
CA GLY A 443 -26.07 25.88 -5.63
C GLY A 443 -27.21 25.61 -6.62
N GLY A 444 -27.40 26.50 -7.60
CA GLY A 444 -28.40 26.28 -8.64
C GLY A 444 -28.47 27.34 -9.74
N GLY A 445 -28.92 26.94 -10.92
CA GLY A 445 -28.88 27.82 -12.10
C GLY A 445 -27.42 28.16 -12.46
N ASN A 446 -27.12 29.45 -12.63
CA ASN A 446 -25.76 29.90 -12.97
C ASN A 446 -24.82 29.97 -11.76
N ASP A 447 -25.35 29.98 -10.54
CA ASP A 447 -24.59 30.08 -9.29
C ASP A 447 -24.42 28.68 -8.71
N ARG A 448 -23.55 27.89 -9.34
CA ARG A 448 -23.31 26.47 -9.01
C ARG A 448 -21.86 26.16 -8.62
N THR A 449 -21.06 27.19 -8.37
CA THR A 449 -19.64 27.03 -8.11
C THR A 449 -19.25 27.77 -6.85
N ILE A 450 -18.57 27.08 -5.93
CA ILE A 450 -17.93 27.64 -4.75
C ILE A 450 -16.43 27.54 -4.96
N ASN A 451 -15.76 28.68 -5.03
CA ASN A 451 -14.31 28.78 -5.13
C ASN A 451 -13.71 28.94 -3.74
N TYR A 452 -13.02 27.92 -3.23
CA TYR A 452 -12.42 27.98 -1.89
C TYR A 452 -10.94 28.39 -1.94
N SER A 453 -10.50 29.11 -0.91
CA SER A 453 -9.10 29.51 -0.72
C SER A 453 -8.72 29.41 0.76
N GLY A 454 -7.51 28.95 1.03
CA GLY A 454 -6.98 28.64 2.35
C GLY A 454 -6.88 27.13 2.62
N LYS A 455 -6.48 26.79 3.85
CA LYS A 455 -6.26 25.41 4.29
C LYS A 455 -7.10 25.10 5.53
N ALA A 456 -7.96 24.10 5.46
CA ALA A 456 -8.71 23.68 6.65
C ALA A 456 -9.00 22.18 6.70
N ALA A 457 -9.04 21.63 7.91
CA ALA A 457 -9.64 20.33 8.21
C ALA A 457 -11.00 20.56 8.91
N ILE A 458 -12.06 20.00 8.36
CA ILE A 458 -13.42 20.15 8.86
C ILE A 458 -13.94 18.78 9.29
N LEU A 459 -14.17 18.61 10.59
CA LEU A 459 -14.78 17.42 11.19
C LEU A 459 -16.27 17.65 11.42
N VAL A 460 -17.09 16.79 10.82
CA VAL A 460 -18.56 16.86 10.85
C VAL A 460 -19.10 15.58 11.49
N TYR A 461 -19.88 15.71 12.57
CA TYR A 461 -20.49 14.55 13.25
C TYR A 461 -21.76 14.03 12.57
N GLY A 462 -22.33 14.83 11.66
CA GLY A 462 -23.43 14.44 10.79
C GLY A 462 -22.93 14.02 9.41
N ASP A 463 -23.85 14.05 8.45
CA ASP A 463 -23.53 13.79 7.05
C ASP A 463 -22.96 15.05 6.37
N ILE A 464 -22.13 14.83 5.35
CA ILE A 464 -21.65 15.87 4.44
C ILE A 464 -22.35 15.72 3.09
N THR A 465 -22.80 16.80 2.48
CA THR A 465 -23.39 16.81 1.14
C THR A 465 -22.71 17.86 0.27
N ILE A 466 -22.28 17.46 -0.93
CA ILE A 466 -21.62 18.33 -1.92
C ILE A 466 -22.37 18.22 -3.25
N ASP A 467 -23.30 19.16 -3.46
CA ASP A 467 -24.21 19.21 -4.62
C ASP A 467 -23.97 20.49 -5.45
N THR A 468 -22.70 20.85 -5.62
CA THR A 468 -22.24 22.04 -6.35
C THR A 468 -20.76 21.87 -6.71
N ASP A 469 -20.24 22.63 -7.68
CA ASP A 469 -18.80 22.65 -7.93
C ASP A 469 -18.09 23.22 -6.69
N LEU A 470 -17.07 22.52 -6.21
CA LEU A 470 -16.24 22.92 -5.07
C LEU A 470 -14.78 22.87 -5.52
N VAL A 471 -14.27 24.01 -6.00
CA VAL A 471 -12.96 24.11 -6.64
C VAL A 471 -12.07 25.14 -5.93
N THR A 472 -10.76 25.02 -6.04
CA THR A 472 -9.81 25.94 -5.40
C THR A 472 -9.77 27.32 -6.06
N CYS A 473 -9.14 28.30 -5.42
CA CYS A 473 -8.60 29.49 -6.08
C CYS A 473 -7.53 30.13 -5.18
N ASN A 474 -6.58 30.84 -5.76
CA ASN A 474 -5.50 31.49 -5.03
C ASN A 474 -5.89 32.89 -4.57
N ASN A 475 -5.57 33.21 -3.31
CA ASN A 475 -5.88 34.49 -2.68
C ASN A 475 -7.36 34.87 -2.82
N GLY A 476 -8.18 33.86 -3.10
CA GLY A 476 -9.59 34.04 -3.28
C GLY A 476 -10.10 34.81 -4.46
N ASN A 477 -9.29 34.85 -5.51
CA ASN A 477 -9.71 35.35 -6.80
C ASN A 477 -10.08 34.13 -7.65
N PRO A 478 -11.37 33.91 -8.00
CA PRO A 478 -11.80 32.78 -8.82
C PRO A 478 -11.06 32.62 -10.16
N ASN A 479 -10.45 33.69 -10.68
CA ASN A 479 -9.67 33.65 -11.92
C ASN A 479 -8.20 33.22 -11.71
N ASN A 480 -7.69 33.24 -10.47
CA ASN A 480 -6.33 32.82 -10.16
C ASN A 480 -6.34 31.35 -9.72
N ILE A 481 -6.25 30.45 -10.70
CA ILE A 481 -6.47 29.02 -10.49
C ILE A 481 -5.20 28.17 -10.55
N LEU A 482 -4.14 28.69 -11.18
CA LEU A 482 -2.95 27.92 -11.49
C LEU A 482 -2.29 27.39 -10.22
N ASN A 483 -2.04 26.08 -10.16
CA ASN A 483 -1.41 25.39 -9.01
C ASN A 483 -2.06 25.78 -7.66
N SER A 484 -3.39 25.95 -7.65
CA SER A 484 -4.11 26.36 -6.45
C SER A 484 -4.38 25.21 -5.48
N PHE A 485 -4.41 23.96 -5.94
CA PHE A 485 -4.57 22.74 -5.13
C PHE A 485 -3.35 21.83 -5.27
N PRO A 486 -2.91 21.08 -4.25
CA PRO A 486 -3.24 21.20 -2.83
C PRO A 486 -2.25 22.12 -2.08
N VAL A 487 -1.16 22.55 -2.74
CA VAL A 487 -0.03 23.24 -2.11
C VAL A 487 -0.47 24.56 -1.46
N ASN A 488 -1.24 25.37 -2.19
CA ASN A 488 -1.68 26.68 -1.72
C ASN A 488 -3.00 26.61 -0.95
N ASN A 489 -3.95 25.82 -1.44
CA ASN A 489 -5.29 25.72 -0.87
C ASN A 489 -5.70 24.26 -0.81
N ILE A 490 -6.28 23.85 0.33
CA ILE A 490 -6.77 22.49 0.54
C ILE A 490 -7.92 22.50 1.53
N ILE A 491 -9.00 21.81 1.18
CA ILE A 491 -10.09 21.53 2.10
C ILE A 491 -10.10 20.02 2.39
N GLY A 492 -9.97 19.69 3.67
CA GLY A 492 -10.13 18.36 4.19
C GLY A 492 -11.51 18.23 4.84
N LEU A 493 -12.35 17.35 4.32
CA LEU A 493 -13.70 17.12 4.83
C LEU A 493 -13.80 15.73 5.43
N MET A 494 -14.12 15.65 6.71
CA MET A 494 -14.24 14.40 7.46
C MET A 494 -15.65 14.28 8.04
N SER A 495 -16.36 13.21 7.71
CA SER A 495 -17.65 12.86 8.31
C SER A 495 -17.50 11.62 9.18
N SER A 496 -18.08 11.63 10.39
CA SER A 496 -18.24 10.41 11.19
C SER A 496 -19.31 9.46 10.64
N ASN A 497 -20.14 9.93 9.70
CA ASN A 497 -21.22 9.17 9.07
C ASN A 497 -20.97 9.06 7.56
N ASN A 498 -21.88 9.61 6.74
CA ASN A 498 -21.84 9.48 5.29
C ASN A 498 -21.45 10.80 4.62
N MET A 499 -20.94 10.68 3.40
CA MET A 499 -20.76 11.80 2.48
C MET A 499 -21.47 11.51 1.17
N TYR A 500 -22.30 12.46 0.73
CA TYR A 500 -23.01 12.42 -0.53
C TYR A 500 -22.41 13.45 -1.47
N ILE A 501 -21.97 13.00 -2.64
CA ILE A 501 -21.29 13.82 -3.63
C ILE A 501 -22.08 13.73 -4.94
N GLY A 502 -22.36 14.88 -5.55
CA GLY A 502 -22.90 14.91 -6.91
C GLY A 502 -24.31 14.32 -7.04
N ASN A 503 -25.25 14.67 -6.13
CA ASN A 503 -26.66 14.39 -6.40
C ASN A 503 -27.19 15.28 -7.55
N THR A 504 -26.52 16.40 -7.80
CA THR A 504 -26.59 17.19 -9.03
C THR A 504 -25.60 16.65 -10.07
N ALA A 505 -25.99 16.66 -11.34
CA ALA A 505 -25.10 16.17 -12.41
C ALA A 505 -23.99 17.18 -12.71
N GLN A 506 -22.83 16.69 -13.16
CA GLN A 506 -21.71 17.46 -13.69
C GLN A 506 -21.12 18.45 -12.67
N CYS A 507 -20.73 17.92 -11.51
CA CYS A 507 -20.01 18.70 -10.50
C CYS A 507 -18.50 18.47 -10.61
N ASP A 508 -17.74 19.55 -10.45
CA ASP A 508 -16.28 19.50 -10.32
C ASP A 508 -15.88 19.74 -8.87
N ILE A 509 -15.18 18.79 -8.25
CA ILE A 509 -14.92 18.80 -6.81
C ILE A 509 -13.44 18.53 -6.54
N MET A 510 -12.82 19.33 -5.67
CA MET A 510 -11.42 19.20 -5.28
C MET A 510 -11.28 19.16 -3.76
N GLY A 511 -10.49 18.23 -3.24
CA GLY A 511 -10.27 18.13 -1.79
C GLY A 511 -9.76 16.77 -1.31
N ALA A 512 -9.63 16.65 0.01
CA ALA A 512 -9.41 15.38 0.70
C ALA A 512 -10.68 14.99 1.45
N PHE A 513 -11.28 13.85 1.11
CA PHE A 513 -12.60 13.46 1.59
C PHE A 513 -12.53 12.16 2.39
N TYR A 514 -13.02 12.21 3.62
CA TYR A 514 -13.14 11.04 4.49
C TYR A 514 -14.57 10.92 5.00
N ALA A 515 -15.13 9.72 4.93
CA ALA A 515 -16.35 9.37 5.63
C ALA A 515 -16.19 8.02 6.30
N GLN A 516 -16.35 7.97 7.63
CA GLN A 516 -16.13 6.73 8.37
C GLN A 516 -17.09 5.61 7.92
N ASN A 517 -18.32 5.96 7.51
CA ASN A 517 -19.29 4.98 6.99
C ASN A 517 -19.23 4.87 5.46
N MET A 518 -19.84 5.79 4.72
CA MET A 518 -20.02 5.64 3.27
C MET A 518 -19.76 6.94 2.51
N ILE A 519 -19.12 6.83 1.34
CA ILE A 519 -19.15 7.87 0.31
C ILE A 519 -20.02 7.40 -0.84
N LYS A 520 -21.02 8.20 -1.22
CA LYS A 520 -21.89 7.95 -2.36
C LYS A 520 -21.70 9.04 -3.42
N ILE A 521 -21.43 8.62 -4.66
CA ILE A 521 -21.36 9.51 -5.83
C ILE A 521 -22.51 9.12 -6.78
N SER A 522 -23.53 9.96 -6.85
CA SER A 522 -24.81 9.57 -7.49
C SER A 522 -24.83 9.77 -9.01
N LYS A 523 -24.02 10.70 -9.55
CA LYS A 523 -24.05 11.12 -10.96
C LYS A 523 -22.63 11.31 -11.51
N GLN A 524 -22.56 11.75 -12.78
CA GLN A 524 -21.30 12.17 -13.41
C GLN A 524 -20.72 13.35 -12.64
N THR A 525 -19.59 13.13 -11.98
CA THR A 525 -18.89 14.11 -11.14
C THR A 525 -17.40 13.84 -11.30
N ASP A 526 -16.63 14.91 -11.47
CA ASP A 526 -15.17 14.87 -11.48
C ASP A 526 -14.66 15.18 -10.06
N VAL A 527 -13.97 14.23 -9.44
CA VAL A 527 -13.37 14.37 -8.12
C VAL A 527 -11.85 14.38 -8.25
N MET A 528 -11.21 15.48 -7.87
CA MET A 528 -9.77 15.66 -7.83
C MET A 528 -9.26 15.60 -6.38
N GLY A 529 -8.41 14.62 -6.08
CA GLY A 529 -7.84 14.38 -4.76
C GLY A 529 -8.00 12.92 -4.33
N THR A 530 -8.40 12.70 -3.07
CA THR A 530 -8.53 11.36 -2.51
C THR A 530 -9.83 11.21 -1.74
N ILE A 531 -10.49 10.08 -1.92
CA ILE A 531 -11.65 9.66 -1.15
C ILE A 531 -11.33 8.44 -0.29
N VAL A 532 -11.66 8.51 1.00
CA VAL A 532 -11.39 7.47 2.00
C VAL A 532 -12.70 7.11 2.71
N SER A 533 -13.12 5.85 2.63
CA SER A 533 -14.34 5.41 3.30
C SER A 533 -14.39 3.92 3.58
N SER A 534 -15.27 3.49 4.49
CA SER A 534 -15.52 2.06 4.69
C SER A 534 -16.29 1.47 3.50
N TYR A 535 -17.17 2.26 2.88
CA TYR A 535 -18.05 1.82 1.79
C TYR A 535 -18.15 2.87 0.67
N PHE A 536 -18.20 2.41 -0.59
CA PHE A 536 -18.45 3.27 -1.75
C PHE A 536 -19.68 2.82 -2.55
N ASP A 537 -20.55 3.78 -2.88
CA ASP A 537 -21.66 3.62 -3.82
C ASP A 537 -21.47 4.60 -4.98
N MET A 538 -21.01 4.10 -6.14
CA MET A 538 -20.77 4.94 -7.33
C MET A 538 -22.03 5.11 -8.20
N GLY A 539 -23.21 4.75 -7.68
CA GLY A 539 -24.48 4.97 -8.35
C GLY A 539 -24.61 4.24 -9.68
N SER A 540 -25.35 4.83 -10.62
CA SER A 540 -25.63 4.24 -11.94
C SER A 540 -25.05 5.07 -13.10
N GLN A 541 -24.28 6.09 -12.79
CA GLN A 541 -23.60 6.96 -13.76
C GLN A 541 -22.09 6.81 -13.56
N VAL A 542 -21.29 7.30 -14.49
CA VAL A 542 -19.82 7.17 -14.46
C VAL A 542 -19.19 8.42 -13.87
N PRO A 543 -18.83 8.45 -12.56
CA PRO A 543 -17.97 9.49 -12.04
C PRO A 543 -16.53 9.25 -12.44
N ASN A 544 -15.72 10.32 -12.43
CA ASN A 544 -14.29 10.24 -12.62
C ASN A 544 -13.58 10.67 -11.33
N ILE A 545 -12.56 9.93 -10.92
CA ILE A 545 -11.78 10.20 -9.71
C ILE A 545 -10.32 10.28 -10.10
N TYR A 546 -9.69 11.43 -9.85
CA TYR A 546 -8.32 11.72 -10.22
C TYR A 546 -7.48 11.93 -8.96
N GLN A 547 -6.54 11.03 -8.70
CA GLN A 547 -5.55 11.17 -7.63
C GLN A 547 -4.69 12.39 -7.88
N VAL A 548 -4.42 13.17 -6.84
CA VAL A 548 -3.42 14.25 -6.88
C VAL A 548 -2.21 13.83 -6.04
N PRO A 549 -1.07 13.43 -6.63
CA PRO A 549 0.06 12.88 -5.88
C PRO A 549 0.59 13.80 -4.77
N ALA A 550 0.58 15.12 -4.99
CA ALA A 550 1.02 16.10 -3.99
C ALA A 550 0.07 16.22 -2.78
N LEU A 551 -1.09 15.54 -2.75
CA LEU A 551 -2.10 15.70 -1.71
C LEU A 551 -1.62 15.24 -0.34
N ALA A 552 -1.06 14.03 -0.24
CA ALA A 552 -0.68 13.43 1.04
C ALA A 552 0.36 14.26 1.81
N THR A 553 1.26 14.94 1.10
CA THR A 553 2.29 15.79 1.70
C THR A 553 1.81 17.21 2.04
N ASN A 554 0.59 17.58 1.64
CA ASN A 554 0.02 18.92 1.82
C ASN A 554 -1.28 18.93 2.65
N LEU A 555 -1.63 17.80 3.28
CA LEU A 555 -2.86 17.68 4.08
C LEU A 555 -2.91 18.76 5.19
N PRO A 556 -4.10 19.32 5.48
CA PRO A 556 -4.29 20.14 6.66
C PRO A 556 -3.93 19.35 7.93
N TYR A 557 -3.30 20.01 8.90
CA TYR A 557 -2.75 19.37 10.11
C TYR A 557 -3.74 18.45 10.82
N GLY A 558 -4.99 18.91 10.99
CA GLY A 558 -6.06 18.16 11.65
C GLY A 558 -6.66 17.00 10.84
N MET A 559 -6.15 16.64 9.67
CA MET A 559 -6.68 15.50 8.91
C MET A 559 -6.37 14.16 9.58
N ILE A 560 -7.33 13.24 9.53
CA ILE A 560 -7.14 11.88 10.03
C ILE A 560 -6.05 11.16 9.23
N ALA A 561 -5.25 10.34 9.90
CA ALA A 561 -4.13 9.63 9.28
C ALA A 561 -3.15 10.54 8.53
N ASN A 562 -2.91 11.77 9.01
CA ASN A 562 -1.92 12.69 8.44
C ASN A 562 -0.49 12.34 8.90
N TYR A 563 -0.06 11.10 8.70
CA TYR A 563 1.29 10.62 9.02
C TYR A 563 1.70 9.52 8.04
N PRO A 564 2.98 9.43 7.63
CA PRO A 564 3.40 8.43 6.67
C PRO A 564 3.31 7.02 7.25
N ILE A 565 2.96 6.05 6.42
CA ILE A 565 3.05 4.61 6.74
C ILE A 565 4.10 4.03 5.81
N THR A 566 5.31 3.82 6.32
CA THR A 566 6.42 3.30 5.52
C THR A 566 6.27 1.81 5.24
N ALA A 567 6.40 1.41 3.99
CA ALA A 567 6.52 0.02 3.55
C ALA A 567 7.74 -0.14 2.64
N LEU A 568 8.56 -1.17 2.93
CA LEU A 568 9.73 -1.49 2.12
C LEU A 568 9.33 -2.44 0.99
N GLN A 569 9.42 -1.98 -0.25
CA GLN A 569 9.20 -2.78 -1.44
C GLN A 569 10.54 -3.32 -1.94
N GLN A 570 10.57 -4.59 -2.33
CA GLN A 570 11.79 -5.18 -2.88
C GLN A 570 11.92 -4.78 -4.35
N VAL A 571 13.05 -4.16 -4.69
CA VAL A 571 13.39 -3.75 -6.07
C VAL A 571 14.21 -4.83 -6.77
N GLY A 572 15.10 -5.46 -6.02
CA GLY A 572 15.98 -6.50 -6.53
C GLY A 572 16.52 -7.38 -5.43
N TRP A 573 16.99 -8.56 -5.82
CA TRP A 573 17.74 -9.41 -4.91
C TRP A 573 18.72 -10.28 -5.67
N ARG A 574 19.80 -10.67 -4.99
CA ARG A 574 20.70 -11.70 -5.46
C ARG A 574 21.18 -12.56 -4.30
N GLU A 575 21.55 -13.78 -4.62
CA GLU A 575 22.33 -14.60 -3.70
C GLU A 575 23.81 -14.24 -3.86
N LEU A 576 24.48 -13.96 -2.75
CA LEU A 576 25.91 -13.73 -2.76
C LEU A 576 26.63 -15.08 -2.73
N GLY A 577 27.66 -15.22 -3.58
CA GLY A 577 28.52 -16.40 -3.59
C GLY A 577 29.12 -16.69 -2.21
N LEU A 578 29.46 -17.95 -1.96
CA LEU A 578 30.11 -18.41 -0.72
C LEU A 578 31.43 -17.69 -0.45
#